data_AF-A0A8R7R9W9-F1
#
_entry.id   AF-A0A8R7R9W9-F1
#
_cell.length_a   1.000
_cell.length_b   1.000
_cell.length_c   1.000
_cell.angle_alpha   90.00
_cell.angle_beta   90.00
_cell.angle_gamma   90.00
#
_symmetry.space_group_name_H-M   'P 1'
#
loop_
_entity.id
_entity.type
_entity.pdbx_description
1 polymer ?
#
loop_
_entity_poly.entity_id
_entity_poly.type
_entity_poly.pdbx_seq_one_letter_code
_entity_poly.pdbx_strand_id
1 'polypeptide(L)'
;MLQTRPAIFNPILCGARLLRQWAVDMYIKIESCRLRWYRKNQMQIRADLYKGVVDAITSGETRASAVGVRIVLPGTYPGGDRDMKKRHMDAMAIVHTYGKPDIFLTMTCNPKWEEITNELLPGQTAQDRPDIVARVFYGKLEAMKDLLLKKMVLGVVVAYVYVVEFQKRGLPHAHFLLIMDSNYKLLVPEQYDRLISAELPDKQKYPELYAMVVKHMMHGPCGALNPKNVCMQDNECKCRYPRPFNENTIQGKDSYPVYRRRDDGRRAKVRGKMLDNRWVVPYNPYLLRMFNCHINVEVCSSIKAVKYIYKYIYKGHDKASFSIDQLDADGN
;
A
#
# COMPACT_ATOMS: atom_id res chain seq x y z
N MET A 1 10.20 21.42 4.10
CA MET A 1 8.88 21.01 4.62
C MET A 1 8.04 22.28 4.78
N LEU A 2 6.76 22.29 4.42
CA LEU A 2 5.92 23.48 4.60
C LEU A 2 5.71 23.73 6.11
N GLN A 3 5.91 24.97 6.53
CA GLN A 3 5.80 25.39 7.93
C GLN A 3 4.80 26.54 8.03
N THR A 4 4.07 26.57 9.14
CA THR A 4 3.23 27.69 9.54
C THR A 4 3.96 28.49 10.61
N ARG A 5 3.74 29.81 10.62
CA ARG A 5 4.09 30.65 11.76
C ARG A 5 2.78 31.00 12.48
N PRO A 6 2.73 30.89 13.82
CA PRO A 6 1.55 31.33 14.57
C PRO A 6 1.20 32.78 14.20
N ALA A 7 -0.10 33.08 14.12
CA ALA A 7 -0.66 34.40 13.79
C ALA A 7 -0.33 34.98 12.40
N ILE A 8 0.35 34.24 11.51
CA ILE A 8 0.61 34.69 10.13
C ILE A 8 -0.22 33.85 9.16
N PHE A 9 -1.10 34.51 8.40
CA PHE A 9 -1.86 33.85 7.35
C PHE A 9 -0.92 33.35 6.24
N ASN A 10 -1.00 32.05 5.95
CA ASN A 10 -0.24 31.44 4.87
C ASN A 10 -1.17 31.15 3.67
N PRO A 11 -1.14 31.98 2.61
CA PRO A 11 -2.05 31.83 1.47
C PRO A 11 -1.87 30.49 0.74
N ILE A 12 -0.66 29.93 0.75
CA ILE A 12 -0.36 28.64 0.12
C ILE A 12 -1.04 27.52 0.91
N LEU A 13 -0.84 27.46 2.22
CA LEU A 13 -1.39 26.38 3.07
C LEU A 13 -2.90 26.47 3.26
N CYS A 14 -3.47 27.68 3.19
CA CYS A 14 -4.92 27.88 3.25
C CYS A 14 -5.60 27.71 1.87
N GLY A 15 -4.84 27.54 0.79
CA GLY A 15 -5.35 27.47 -0.58
C GLY A 15 -6.03 26.16 -0.97
N ALA A 16 -6.09 25.14 -0.10
CA ALA A 16 -6.77 23.86 -0.31
C ALA A 16 -6.43 23.17 -1.66
N ARG A 17 -7.30 23.26 -2.68
CA ARG A 17 -7.02 22.73 -4.03
C ARG A 17 -5.81 23.42 -4.68
N LEU A 18 -5.61 24.72 -4.44
CA LEU A 18 -4.45 25.47 -4.95
C LEU A 18 -3.15 24.99 -4.30
N LEU A 19 -3.17 24.63 -3.01
CA LEU A 19 -2.02 24.00 -2.35
C LEU A 19 -1.62 22.70 -3.06
N ARG A 20 -2.61 21.86 -3.37
CA ARG A 20 -2.37 20.57 -4.05
C ARG A 20 -1.76 20.78 -5.42
N GLN A 21 -2.31 21.70 -6.21
CA GLN A 21 -1.77 22.04 -7.52
C GLN A 21 -0.35 22.59 -7.41
N TRP A 22 -0.12 23.55 -6.52
CA TRP A 22 1.19 24.12 -6.27
C TRP A 22 2.22 23.05 -5.86
N ALA A 23 1.84 22.11 -4.98
CA ALA A 23 2.72 21.03 -4.55
C ALA A 23 3.11 20.10 -5.71
N VAL A 24 2.16 19.76 -6.59
CA VAL A 24 2.42 18.96 -7.80
C VAL A 24 3.31 19.73 -8.77
N ASP A 25 3.03 21.00 -9.02
CA ASP A 25 3.84 21.84 -9.92
C ASP A 25 5.27 22.00 -9.41
N MET A 26 5.46 22.22 -8.10
CA MET A 26 6.79 22.29 -7.50
C MET A 26 7.51 20.95 -7.60
N TYR A 27 6.82 19.84 -7.37
CA TYR A 27 7.38 18.51 -7.54
C TYR A 27 7.84 18.26 -8.98
N ILE A 28 7.00 18.60 -9.98
CA ILE A 28 7.34 18.47 -11.40
C ILE A 28 8.56 19.34 -11.76
N LYS A 29 8.66 20.56 -11.23
CA LYS A 29 9.84 21.42 -11.44
C LYS A 29 11.12 20.79 -10.87
N ILE A 30 11.05 20.25 -9.65
CA ILE A 30 12.19 19.58 -9.01
C ILE A 30 12.60 18.34 -9.82
N GLU A 31 11.64 17.50 -10.21
CA GLU A 31 11.91 16.30 -11.01
C GLU A 31 12.45 16.65 -12.40
N SER A 32 11.93 17.70 -13.03
CA SER A 32 12.46 18.21 -14.31
C SER A 32 13.91 18.68 -14.19
N CYS A 33 14.26 19.37 -13.09
CA CYS A 33 15.64 19.77 -12.80
C CYS A 33 16.54 18.55 -12.58
N ARG A 34 16.09 17.55 -11.82
CA ARG A 34 16.82 16.28 -11.62
C ARG A 34 17.05 15.54 -12.93
N LEU A 35 16.02 15.36 -13.75
CA LEU A 35 16.12 14.71 -15.06
C LEU A 35 17.04 15.47 -16.01
N ARG A 36 16.99 16.81 -15.99
CA ARG A 36 17.92 17.66 -16.75
C ARG A 36 19.36 17.47 -16.30
N TRP A 37 19.60 17.35 -15.00
CA TRP A 37 20.92 17.06 -14.46
C TRP A 37 21.42 15.70 -14.97
N TYR A 38 20.62 14.64 -14.87
CA TYR A 38 21.00 13.32 -15.40
C TYR A 38 21.28 13.36 -16.90
N ARG A 39 20.44 14.05 -17.68
CA ARG A 39 20.63 14.24 -19.12
C ARG A 39 21.98 14.89 -19.45
N LYS A 40 22.39 15.90 -18.69
CA LYS A 40 23.63 16.66 -18.94
C LYS A 40 24.89 15.99 -18.38
N ASN A 41 24.76 15.06 -17.43
CA ASN A 41 25.89 14.46 -16.71
C ASN A 41 26.05 12.96 -16.98
N GLN A 42 25.72 12.49 -18.19
CA GLN A 42 25.78 11.07 -18.57
C GLN A 42 27.17 10.44 -18.41
N MET A 43 28.25 11.19 -18.70
CA MET A 43 29.62 10.72 -18.50
C MET A 43 29.97 10.52 -17.02
N GLN A 44 29.51 11.42 -16.14
CA GLN A 44 29.80 11.32 -14.71
C GLN A 44 29.10 10.11 -14.07
N ILE A 45 27.92 9.75 -14.55
CA ILE A 45 27.22 8.55 -14.07
C ILE A 45 27.71 7.27 -14.74
N ARG A 46 28.71 7.32 -15.62
CA ARG A 46 29.22 6.18 -16.41
C ARG A 46 28.11 5.45 -17.18
N ALA A 47 27.28 6.23 -17.88
CA ALA A 47 26.15 5.74 -18.68
C ALA A 47 26.55 4.64 -19.70
N ASP A 48 27.78 4.72 -20.19
CA ASP A 48 28.47 3.81 -21.11
C ASP A 48 28.64 2.39 -20.55
N LEU A 49 29.03 2.24 -19.28
CA LEU A 49 29.12 0.91 -18.63
C LEU A 49 27.76 0.20 -18.55
N TYR A 50 26.66 0.96 -18.48
CA TYR A 50 25.32 0.39 -18.42
C TYR A 50 24.76 -0.03 -19.79
N LYS A 51 25.40 0.35 -20.91
CA LYS A 51 25.05 -0.08 -22.27
C LYS A 51 25.57 -1.50 -22.60
N GLY A 52 26.58 -2.00 -21.88
CA GLY A 52 27.40 -3.13 -22.36
C GLY A 52 26.85 -4.55 -22.18
N VAL A 53 25.86 -4.79 -21.31
CA VAL A 53 25.44 -6.18 -20.97
C VAL A 53 23.92 -6.40 -21.03
N VAL A 54 23.12 -5.43 -20.59
CA VAL A 54 21.64 -5.56 -20.54
C VAL A 54 20.98 -5.14 -21.86
N ASP A 55 21.58 -4.21 -22.59
CA ASP A 55 21.01 -3.70 -23.84
C ASP A 55 21.23 -4.65 -25.03
N ALA A 56 22.34 -5.41 -25.06
CA ALA A 56 22.59 -6.42 -26.09
C ALA A 56 21.58 -7.58 -26.05
N ILE A 57 21.06 -7.92 -24.86
CA ILE A 57 20.14 -9.06 -24.66
C ILE A 57 18.67 -8.66 -24.86
N THR A 58 18.29 -7.42 -24.53
CA THR A 58 16.87 -7.03 -24.51
C THR A 58 16.37 -6.55 -25.87
N SER A 59 17.24 -6.08 -26.77
CA SER A 59 16.80 -5.34 -27.95
C SER A 59 16.62 -6.15 -29.21
N GLY A 60 17.46 -7.16 -29.53
CA GLY A 60 17.41 -7.83 -30.84
C GLY A 60 17.48 -6.88 -32.06
N GLU A 61 17.82 -5.60 -31.84
CA GLU A 61 17.58 -4.49 -32.75
C GLU A 61 18.92 -4.09 -33.39
N THR A 62 19.02 -4.27 -34.72
CA THR A 62 20.28 -4.15 -35.48
C THR A 62 20.44 -2.81 -36.21
N ARG A 63 19.51 -1.86 -36.05
CA ARG A 63 19.50 -0.58 -36.80
C ARG A 63 19.91 0.61 -35.93
N ALA A 64 21.11 1.13 -36.18
CA ALA A 64 21.72 2.25 -35.48
C ALA A 64 21.00 3.61 -35.70
N SER A 65 20.27 3.78 -36.81
CA SER A 65 19.69 5.07 -37.23
C SER A 65 18.36 5.45 -36.55
N ALA A 66 17.69 4.51 -35.86
CA ALA A 66 16.45 4.78 -35.12
C ALA A 66 16.68 5.04 -33.61
N VAL A 67 17.94 5.02 -33.16
CA VAL A 67 18.30 5.15 -31.76
C VAL A 67 18.40 6.64 -31.41
N GLY A 68 17.28 7.23 -30.94
CA GLY A 68 17.33 8.52 -30.25
C GLY A 68 18.37 8.49 -29.12
N VAL A 69 18.92 9.66 -28.74
CA VAL A 69 19.96 9.75 -27.69
C VAL A 69 19.41 9.14 -26.39
N ARG A 70 19.82 7.90 -26.10
CA ARG A 70 19.30 7.12 -24.98
C ARG A 70 19.92 7.64 -23.68
N ILE A 71 19.15 8.45 -22.95
CA ILE A 71 19.52 8.94 -21.62
C ILE A 71 19.33 7.81 -20.62
N VAL A 72 20.43 7.43 -19.97
CA VAL A 72 20.47 6.39 -18.95
C VAL A 72 20.15 7.03 -17.60
N LEU A 73 19.07 6.59 -16.95
CA LEU A 73 18.80 6.91 -15.55
C LEU A 73 19.47 5.87 -14.64
N PRO A 74 20.25 6.28 -13.62
CA PRO A 74 20.89 5.34 -12.70
C PRO A 74 19.86 4.66 -11.77
N GLY A 75 20.25 3.56 -11.14
CA GLY A 75 19.41 2.88 -10.14
C GLY A 75 19.16 3.70 -8.87
N THR A 76 19.83 4.84 -8.69
CA THR A 76 19.58 5.79 -7.60
C THR A 76 18.47 6.78 -7.91
N TYR A 77 17.97 6.84 -9.15
CA TYR A 77 16.82 7.68 -9.50
C TYR A 77 15.51 7.00 -9.08
N PRO A 78 14.79 7.53 -8.07
CA PRO A 78 13.59 6.88 -7.54
C PRO A 78 12.50 6.71 -8.61
N GLY A 79 11.90 5.53 -8.71
CA GLY A 79 10.82 5.24 -9.64
C GLY A 79 11.25 5.01 -11.09
N GLY A 80 12.55 5.12 -11.41
CA GLY A 80 13.09 4.72 -12.71
C GLY A 80 13.18 3.19 -12.86
N ASP A 81 13.25 2.70 -14.10
CA ASP A 81 13.26 1.25 -14.37
C ASP A 81 14.38 0.50 -13.64
N ARG A 82 15.57 1.11 -13.51
CA ARG A 82 16.70 0.51 -12.79
C ARG A 82 16.51 0.50 -11.27
N ASP A 83 15.92 1.55 -10.68
CA ASP A 83 15.58 1.57 -9.24
C ASP A 83 14.53 0.49 -8.94
N MET A 84 13.50 0.39 -9.77
CA MET A 84 12.46 -0.64 -9.63
C MET A 84 13.04 -2.05 -9.77
N LYS A 85 13.90 -2.30 -10.76
CA LYS A 85 14.61 -3.59 -10.92
C LYS A 85 15.53 -3.88 -9.74
N LYS A 86 16.27 -2.88 -9.23
CA LYS A 86 17.16 -3.04 -8.07
C LYS A 86 16.36 -3.45 -6.84
N ARG A 87 15.30 -2.70 -6.49
CA ARG A 87 14.41 -3.03 -5.36
C ARG A 87 13.77 -4.41 -5.51
N HIS A 88 13.49 -4.84 -6.74
CA HIS A 88 13.03 -6.20 -7.04
C HIS A 88 14.08 -7.25 -6.70
N MET A 89 15.30 -7.09 -7.20
CA MET A 89 16.39 -8.00 -6.90
C MET A 89 16.72 -8.03 -5.40
N ASP A 90 16.74 -6.88 -4.73
CA ASP A 90 17.00 -6.78 -3.28
C ASP A 90 15.95 -7.57 -2.47
N ALA A 91 14.66 -7.41 -2.79
CA ALA A 91 13.60 -8.15 -2.10
C ALA A 91 13.64 -9.65 -2.41
N MET A 92 13.95 -10.03 -3.66
CA MET A 92 14.15 -11.43 -4.04
C MET A 92 15.35 -12.05 -3.31
N ALA A 93 16.44 -11.31 -3.14
CA ALA A 93 17.61 -11.74 -2.37
C ALA A 93 17.28 -11.94 -0.89
N ILE A 94 16.49 -11.05 -0.28
CA ILE A 94 15.99 -11.21 1.09
C ILE A 94 15.17 -12.50 1.21
N VAL A 95 14.21 -12.71 0.31
CA VAL A 95 13.37 -13.93 0.32
C VAL A 95 14.19 -15.19 0.06
N HIS A 96 15.18 -15.12 -0.82
CA HIS A 96 16.10 -16.23 -1.07
C HIS A 96 16.92 -16.58 0.17
N THR A 97 17.36 -15.57 0.92
CA THR A 97 18.26 -15.74 2.08
C THR A 97 17.52 -16.17 3.35
N TYR A 98 16.37 -15.55 3.63
CA TYR A 98 15.60 -15.75 4.87
C TYR A 98 14.36 -16.62 4.69
N GLY A 99 14.04 -17.00 3.44
CA GLY A 99 12.86 -17.78 3.10
C GLY A 99 11.63 -16.91 2.80
N LYS A 100 10.50 -17.59 2.56
CA LYS A 100 9.23 -16.93 2.24
C LYS A 100 8.70 -16.09 3.40
N PRO A 101 8.05 -14.93 3.15
CA PRO A 101 7.32 -14.19 4.18
C PRO A 101 6.21 -15.02 4.79
N ASP A 102 6.00 -14.86 6.11
CA ASP A 102 4.99 -15.58 6.87
C ASP A 102 3.77 -14.71 7.21
N ILE A 103 3.92 -13.38 7.28
CA ILE A 103 2.82 -12.43 7.56
C ILE A 103 2.79 -11.32 6.51
N PHE A 104 1.59 -11.03 6.00
CA PHE A 104 1.28 -9.85 5.22
C PHE A 104 0.42 -8.89 6.03
N LEU A 105 0.91 -7.67 6.24
CA LEU A 105 0.20 -6.62 6.96
C LEU A 105 -0.04 -5.43 6.04
N THR A 106 -1.26 -4.89 6.06
CA THR A 106 -1.59 -3.64 5.37
C THR A 106 -2.14 -2.63 6.37
N MET A 107 -1.57 -1.43 6.37
CA MET A 107 -2.05 -0.29 7.16
C MET A 107 -2.54 0.81 6.24
N THR A 108 -3.77 1.25 6.42
CA THR A 108 -4.39 2.34 5.65
C THR A 108 -4.47 3.61 6.48
N CYS A 109 -4.03 4.74 5.94
CA CYS A 109 -4.16 6.04 6.61
C CYS A 109 -5.63 6.34 6.95
N ASN A 110 -5.89 6.78 8.19
CA ASN A 110 -7.20 7.25 8.61
C ASN A 110 -7.20 8.79 8.63
N PRO A 111 -7.96 9.47 7.75
CA PRO A 111 -8.01 10.94 7.71
C PRO A 111 -8.71 11.55 8.94
N LYS A 112 -9.36 10.72 9.76
CA LYS A 112 -10.04 11.11 11.01
C LYS A 112 -9.20 10.83 12.26
N TRP A 113 -7.88 10.67 12.12
CA TRP A 113 -7.00 10.68 13.28
C TRP A 113 -7.02 12.05 13.95
N GLU A 114 -6.99 12.07 15.28
CA GLU A 114 -7.08 13.29 16.07
C GLU A 114 -5.91 14.24 15.75
N GLU A 115 -4.71 13.67 15.52
CA GLU A 115 -3.54 14.44 15.10
C GLU A 115 -3.71 15.13 13.74
N ILE A 116 -4.65 14.66 12.90
CA ILE A 116 -5.02 15.33 11.66
C ILE A 116 -6.13 16.34 11.96
N THR A 117 -7.24 15.90 12.56
CA THR A 117 -8.44 16.73 12.70
C THR A 117 -8.23 17.94 13.60
N ASN A 118 -7.38 17.84 14.63
CA ASN A 118 -7.09 18.94 15.54
C ASN A 118 -6.27 20.05 14.87
N GLU A 119 -5.56 19.73 13.79
CA GLU A 119 -4.72 20.66 13.03
C GLU A 119 -5.43 21.26 11.80
N LEU A 120 -6.70 20.87 11.55
CA LEU A 120 -7.51 21.42 10.48
C LEU A 120 -8.22 22.70 10.94
N LEU A 121 -8.16 23.75 10.11
CA LEU A 121 -8.94 24.96 10.34
C LEU A 121 -10.43 24.72 10.04
N PRO A 122 -11.35 25.55 10.58
CA PRO A 122 -12.78 25.46 10.27
C PRO A 122 -13.04 25.41 8.76
N GLY A 123 -13.81 24.40 8.32
CA GLY A 123 -14.14 24.17 6.91
C GLY A 123 -13.08 23.40 6.11
N GLN A 124 -11.88 23.14 6.65
CA GLN A 124 -10.88 22.31 5.99
C GLN A 124 -11.17 20.82 6.13
N THR A 125 -10.78 20.05 5.11
CA THR A 125 -10.75 18.60 5.16
C THR A 125 -9.31 18.09 5.15
N ALA A 126 -9.10 16.83 5.54
CA ALA A 126 -7.79 16.18 5.45
C ALA A 126 -7.19 16.25 4.03
N GLN A 127 -8.03 16.27 2.98
CA GLN A 127 -7.56 16.39 1.60
C GLN A 127 -6.98 17.77 1.25
N ASP A 128 -7.35 18.80 2.02
CA ASP A 128 -6.89 20.16 1.81
C ASP A 128 -5.54 20.41 2.50
N ARG A 129 -5.15 19.55 3.45
CA ARG A 129 -3.86 19.57 4.15
C ARG A 129 -3.10 18.24 4.00
N PRO A 130 -2.69 17.88 2.76
CA PRO A 130 -1.96 16.63 2.50
C PRO A 130 -0.59 16.59 3.21
N ASP A 131 -0.02 17.74 3.55
CA ASP A 131 1.21 17.86 4.34
C ASP A 131 1.05 17.33 5.77
N ILE A 132 -0.10 17.61 6.41
CA ILE A 132 -0.43 17.06 7.74
C ILE A 132 -0.68 15.56 7.63
N VAL A 133 -1.51 15.14 6.67
CA VAL A 133 -1.85 13.73 6.46
C VAL A 133 -0.58 12.88 6.27
N ALA A 134 0.33 13.33 5.40
CA ALA A 134 1.59 12.64 5.15
C ALA A 134 2.48 12.57 6.41
N ARG A 135 2.55 13.66 7.20
CA ARG A 135 3.36 13.72 8.43
C ARG A 135 2.81 12.77 9.50
N VAL A 136 1.51 12.82 9.75
CA VAL A 136 0.86 11.95 10.75
C VAL A 136 0.98 10.49 10.30
N PHE A 137 0.72 10.18 9.03
CA PHE A 137 0.89 8.83 8.50
C PHE A 137 2.33 8.32 8.68
N TYR A 138 3.34 9.14 8.38
CA TYR A 138 4.74 8.77 8.58
C TYR A 138 5.05 8.47 10.05
N GLY A 139 4.58 9.32 10.98
CA GLY A 139 4.74 9.07 12.42
C GLY A 139 4.08 7.75 12.86
N LYS A 140 2.87 7.46 12.36
CA LYS A 140 2.17 6.20 12.65
C LYS A 140 2.86 4.99 12.00
N LEU A 141 3.48 5.16 10.83
CA LEU A 141 4.25 4.13 10.15
C LEU A 141 5.51 3.74 10.93
N GLU A 142 6.25 4.73 11.44
CA GLU A 142 7.43 4.47 12.28
C GLU A 142 7.02 3.82 13.60
N ALA A 143 5.92 4.27 14.22
CA ALA A 143 5.36 3.59 15.40
C ALA A 143 4.95 2.14 15.10
N MET A 144 4.38 1.84 13.93
CA MET A 144 4.08 0.48 13.49
C MET A 144 5.36 -0.37 13.39
N LYS A 145 6.43 0.18 12.78
CA LYS A 145 7.72 -0.51 12.68
C LYS A 145 8.32 -0.79 14.06
N ASP A 146 8.22 0.13 15.00
CA ASP A 146 8.68 -0.10 16.38
C ASP A 146 7.90 -1.23 17.07
N LEU A 147 6.57 -1.28 16.91
CA LEU A 147 5.76 -2.36 17.49
C LEU A 147 6.07 -3.73 16.88
N LEU A 148 6.27 -3.79 15.56
CA LEU A 148 6.55 -5.02 14.85
C LEU A 148 7.99 -5.52 15.10
N LEU A 149 8.97 -4.63 15.03
CA LEU A 149 10.39 -5.00 15.01
C LEU A 149 11.06 -4.96 16.38
N LYS A 150 10.71 -4.00 17.24
CA LYS A 150 11.33 -3.83 18.57
C LYS A 150 10.49 -4.48 19.67
N LYS A 151 9.17 -4.29 19.65
CA LYS A 151 8.27 -4.87 20.66
C LYS A 151 7.76 -6.26 20.31
N MET A 152 8.06 -6.76 19.11
CA MET A 152 7.79 -8.15 18.67
C MET A 152 6.32 -8.55 18.85
N VAL A 153 5.39 -7.62 18.59
CA VAL A 153 3.94 -7.81 18.86
C VAL A 153 3.36 -9.01 18.12
N LEU A 154 3.90 -9.34 16.94
CA LEU A 154 3.50 -10.51 16.15
C LEU A 154 4.49 -11.68 16.28
N GLY A 155 5.53 -11.54 17.10
CA GLY A 155 6.69 -12.42 17.16
C GLY A 155 7.97 -11.76 16.66
N VAL A 156 9.07 -12.52 16.66
CA VAL A 156 10.39 -12.04 16.20
C VAL A 156 10.44 -12.02 14.68
N VAL A 157 10.74 -10.86 14.11
CA VAL A 157 10.92 -10.64 12.67
C VAL A 157 12.41 -10.66 12.35
N VAL A 158 12.85 -11.60 11.50
CA VAL A 158 14.27 -11.71 11.08
C VAL A 158 14.57 -10.87 9.86
N ALA A 159 13.59 -10.70 8.97
CA ALA A 159 13.70 -9.87 7.79
C ALA A 159 12.31 -9.32 7.40
N TYR A 160 12.29 -8.18 6.73
CA TYR A 160 11.05 -7.58 6.25
C TYR A 160 11.27 -6.76 4.98
N VAL A 161 10.19 -6.63 4.21
CA VAL A 161 10.10 -5.70 3.08
C VAL A 161 8.83 -4.90 3.27
N TYR A 162 8.87 -3.59 3.01
CA TYR A 162 7.67 -2.77 3.02
C TYR A 162 7.65 -1.76 1.89
N VAL A 163 6.44 -1.36 1.50
CA VAL A 163 6.21 -0.30 0.51
C VAL A 163 5.10 0.61 1.01
N VAL A 164 5.20 1.90 0.69
CA VAL A 164 4.10 2.86 0.85
C VAL A 164 3.52 3.14 -0.53
N GLU A 165 2.27 2.77 -0.76
CA GLU A 165 1.51 3.05 -1.99
C GLU A 165 0.52 4.19 -1.72
N PHE A 166 0.38 5.08 -2.70
CA PHE A 166 -0.71 6.06 -2.73
C PHE A 166 -1.79 5.53 -3.66
N GLN A 167 -2.92 5.11 -3.09
CA GLN A 167 -4.07 4.72 -3.92
C GLN A 167 -4.64 5.96 -4.63
N LYS A 168 -5.35 5.75 -5.76
CA LYS A 168 -6.04 6.82 -6.51
C LYS A 168 -7.00 7.69 -5.66
N ARG A 169 -7.34 7.24 -4.46
CA ARG A 169 -8.17 7.94 -3.47
C ARG A 169 -7.40 8.89 -2.55
N GLY A 170 -6.08 9.02 -2.74
CA GLY A 170 -5.25 10.06 -2.14
C GLY A 170 -4.72 9.77 -0.73
N LEU A 171 -5.09 8.65 -0.11
CA LEU A 171 -4.58 8.28 1.20
C LEU A 171 -3.41 7.29 1.09
N PRO A 172 -2.34 7.45 1.88
CA PRO A 172 -1.25 6.49 1.94
C PRO A 172 -1.69 5.14 2.50
N HIS A 173 -1.11 4.07 1.97
CA HIS A 173 -1.20 2.73 2.50
C HIS A 173 0.21 2.15 2.61
N ALA A 174 0.49 1.43 3.69
CA ALA A 174 1.71 0.68 3.84
C ALA A 174 1.41 -0.81 3.76
N HIS A 175 2.21 -1.52 3.00
CA HIS A 175 2.21 -2.97 2.92
C HIS A 175 3.52 -3.51 3.49
N PHE A 176 3.43 -4.47 4.41
CA PHE A 176 4.55 -5.13 5.05
C PHE A 176 4.52 -6.63 4.74
N LEU A 177 5.68 -7.15 4.35
CA LEU A 177 6.02 -8.56 4.31
C LEU A 177 6.97 -8.83 5.45
N LEU A 178 6.56 -9.68 6.40
CA LEU A 178 7.38 -10.07 7.55
C LEU A 178 7.81 -11.52 7.38
N ILE A 179 9.11 -11.76 7.49
CA ILE A 179 9.72 -13.09 7.59
C ILE A 179 10.07 -13.30 9.06
N MET A 180 9.46 -14.31 9.66
CA MET A 180 9.50 -14.55 11.10
C MET A 180 10.65 -15.52 11.43
N ASP A 181 11.20 -15.37 12.63
CA ASP A 181 12.13 -16.34 13.21
C ASP A 181 11.48 -17.74 13.26
N SER A 182 12.30 -18.80 13.14
CA SER A 182 11.81 -20.18 13.12
C SER A 182 10.93 -20.54 14.31
N ASN A 183 11.21 -19.98 15.50
CA ASN A 183 10.43 -20.23 16.71
C ASN A 183 9.08 -19.49 16.75
N TYR A 184 8.92 -18.49 15.88
CA TYR A 184 7.74 -17.64 15.80
C TYR A 184 6.93 -17.86 14.52
N LYS A 185 7.27 -18.90 13.74
CA LYS A 185 6.49 -19.27 12.55
C LYS A 185 5.12 -19.79 12.96
N LEU A 186 4.12 -19.35 12.20
CA LEU A 186 2.75 -19.75 12.35
C LEU A 186 2.53 -21.04 11.54
N LEU A 187 2.59 -22.18 12.22
CA LEU A 187 2.51 -23.51 11.60
C LEU A 187 1.12 -24.14 11.69
N VAL A 188 0.38 -23.87 12.77
CA VAL A 188 -0.94 -24.48 13.03
C VAL A 188 -2.05 -23.42 13.17
N PRO A 189 -3.31 -23.75 12.80
CA PRO A 189 -4.42 -22.80 12.82
C PRO A 189 -4.65 -22.10 14.15
N GLU A 190 -4.41 -22.77 15.27
CA GLU A 190 -4.58 -22.20 16.62
C GLU A 190 -3.63 -21.05 16.88
N GLN A 191 -2.44 -21.07 16.26
CA GLN A 191 -1.50 -19.95 16.33
C GLN A 191 -2.00 -18.76 15.49
N TYR A 192 -2.75 -19.02 14.40
CA TYR A 192 -3.30 -17.96 13.55
C TYR A 192 -4.37 -17.21 14.32
N ASP A 193 -5.27 -17.96 14.96
CA ASP A 193 -6.39 -17.44 15.74
C ASP A 193 -5.95 -16.65 16.98
N ARG A 194 -4.73 -16.89 17.50
CA ARG A 194 -4.16 -16.08 18.60
C ARG A 194 -3.78 -14.67 18.15
N LEU A 195 -3.40 -14.49 16.89
CA LEU A 195 -2.93 -13.22 16.36
C LEU A 195 -3.96 -12.51 15.48
N ILE A 196 -4.82 -13.25 14.79
CA ILE A 196 -5.70 -12.75 13.75
C ILE A 196 -7.13 -13.19 14.04
N SER A 197 -8.05 -12.24 14.02
CA SER A 197 -9.48 -12.48 14.06
C SER A 197 -10.11 -12.06 12.74
N ALA A 198 -11.11 -12.82 12.29
CA ALA A 198 -11.98 -12.46 11.18
C ALA A 198 -13.46 -12.45 11.61
N GLU A 199 -13.72 -12.19 12.89
CA GLU A 199 -15.05 -12.21 13.51
C GLU A 199 -15.38 -10.84 14.13
N LEU A 200 -16.67 -10.55 14.26
CA LEU A 200 -17.15 -9.44 15.07
C LEU A 200 -16.88 -9.74 16.55
N PRO A 201 -16.20 -8.83 17.29
CA PRO A 201 -16.05 -8.97 18.73
C PRO A 201 -17.40 -9.03 19.44
N ASP A 202 -17.41 -9.59 20.65
CA ASP A 202 -18.57 -9.48 21.51
C ASP A 202 -18.82 -8.00 21.88
N LYS A 203 -20.01 -7.49 21.55
CA LYS A 203 -20.37 -6.08 21.73
C LYS A 203 -20.49 -5.69 23.21
N GLN A 204 -20.89 -6.62 24.09
CA GLN A 204 -21.03 -6.34 25.52
C GLN A 204 -19.68 -6.41 26.21
N LYS A 205 -18.86 -7.43 25.89
CA LYS A 205 -17.56 -7.63 26.52
C LYS A 205 -16.48 -6.68 26.00
N TYR A 206 -16.50 -6.35 24.71
CA TYR A 206 -15.48 -5.53 24.04
C TYR A 206 -16.10 -4.42 23.17
N PRO A 207 -16.84 -3.47 23.77
CA PRO A 207 -17.60 -2.46 23.02
C PRO A 207 -16.71 -1.57 22.13
N GLU A 208 -15.54 -1.17 22.61
CA GLU A 208 -14.59 -0.36 21.85
C GLU A 208 -14.06 -1.10 20.62
N LEU A 209 -13.58 -2.34 20.81
CA LEU A 209 -13.06 -3.15 19.72
C LEU A 209 -14.15 -3.45 18.70
N TYR A 210 -15.36 -3.77 19.16
CA TYR A 210 -16.52 -3.95 18.29
C TYR A 210 -16.75 -2.71 17.42
N ALA A 211 -16.79 -1.51 18.02
CA ALA A 211 -16.96 -0.27 17.28
C ALA A 211 -15.86 -0.05 16.24
N MET A 212 -14.60 -0.36 16.58
CA MET A 212 -13.47 -0.26 15.65
C MET A 212 -13.55 -1.27 14.51
N VAL A 213 -13.93 -2.52 14.78
CA VAL A 213 -14.10 -3.55 13.75
C VAL A 213 -15.23 -3.17 12.79
N VAL A 214 -16.38 -2.73 13.30
CA VAL A 214 -17.50 -2.27 12.48
C VAL A 214 -17.11 -1.07 11.61
N LYS A 215 -16.31 -0.14 12.16
CA LYS A 215 -15.89 1.08 11.47
C LYS A 215 -14.84 0.83 10.40
N HIS A 216 -13.82 0.02 10.71
CA HIS A 216 -12.61 -0.08 9.90
C HIS A 216 -12.49 -1.41 9.17
N MET A 217 -12.97 -2.50 9.75
CA MET A 217 -12.68 -3.87 9.29
C MET A 217 -13.86 -4.56 8.62
N MET A 218 -14.96 -3.87 8.37
CA MET A 218 -16.05 -4.43 7.57
C MET A 218 -15.81 -4.16 6.10
N HIS A 219 -15.73 -5.23 5.30
CA HIS A 219 -15.89 -5.10 3.86
C HIS A 219 -17.27 -4.51 3.58
N GLY A 220 -17.32 -3.44 2.78
CA GLY A 220 -18.59 -2.80 2.46
C GLY A 220 -19.52 -3.76 1.70
N PRO A 221 -20.85 -3.56 1.77
CA PRO A 221 -21.80 -4.38 1.02
C PRO A 221 -21.44 -4.35 -0.47
N CYS A 222 -21.37 -5.53 -1.08
CA CYS A 222 -21.08 -5.76 -2.51
C CYS A 222 -21.87 -6.99 -2.99
N GLY A 223 -21.64 -7.43 -4.22
CA GLY A 223 -22.40 -8.53 -4.81
C GLY A 223 -23.87 -8.16 -4.92
N ALA A 224 -24.75 -9.09 -4.54
CA ALA A 224 -26.19 -8.86 -4.52
C ALA A 224 -26.62 -7.66 -3.66
N LEU A 225 -25.86 -7.31 -2.60
CA LEU A 225 -26.20 -6.18 -1.72
C LEU A 225 -25.86 -4.81 -2.33
N ASN A 226 -24.90 -4.77 -3.26
CA ASN A 226 -24.52 -3.58 -4.01
C ASN A 226 -23.66 -3.95 -5.25
N PRO A 227 -24.30 -4.18 -6.41
CA PRO A 227 -23.62 -4.56 -7.64
C PRO A 227 -22.71 -3.46 -8.22
N LYS A 228 -22.93 -2.19 -7.85
CA LYS A 228 -22.17 -1.03 -8.35
C LYS A 228 -20.95 -0.70 -7.50
N ASN A 229 -20.61 -1.51 -6.51
CA ASN A 229 -19.46 -1.24 -5.65
C ASN A 229 -18.15 -1.40 -6.45
N VAL A 230 -17.15 -0.60 -6.11
CA VAL A 230 -15.83 -0.54 -6.77
C VAL A 230 -15.02 -1.84 -6.71
N CYS A 231 -15.40 -2.78 -5.83
CA CYS A 231 -14.78 -4.09 -5.74
C CYS A 231 -15.41 -5.11 -6.69
N MET A 232 -16.53 -4.78 -7.35
CA MET A 232 -17.21 -5.65 -8.29
C MET A 232 -16.47 -5.67 -9.61
N GLN A 233 -16.22 -6.88 -10.11
CA GLN A 233 -15.65 -7.15 -11.42
C GLN A 233 -16.33 -8.41 -11.95
N ASP A 234 -16.85 -8.36 -13.18
CA ASP A 234 -17.54 -9.50 -13.81
C ASP A 234 -18.67 -10.08 -12.94
N ASN A 235 -19.47 -9.21 -12.31
CA ASN A 235 -20.55 -9.54 -11.36
C ASN A 235 -20.12 -10.27 -10.06
N GLU A 236 -18.81 -10.43 -9.83
CA GLU A 236 -18.28 -10.99 -8.59
C GLU A 236 -17.47 -9.96 -7.81
N CYS A 237 -17.39 -10.13 -6.49
CA CYS A 237 -16.46 -9.34 -5.70
C CYS A 237 -15.03 -9.82 -5.99
N LYS A 238 -14.16 -8.94 -6.48
CA LYS A 238 -12.73 -9.23 -6.67
C LYS A 238 -12.04 -9.69 -5.39
N CYS A 239 -12.51 -9.18 -4.25
CA CYS A 239 -12.02 -9.59 -2.93
C CYS A 239 -12.74 -10.84 -2.40
N ARG A 240 -13.65 -11.46 -3.16
CA ARG A 240 -14.44 -12.68 -2.89
C ARG A 240 -15.38 -12.61 -1.67
N TYR A 241 -15.91 -11.43 -1.37
CA TYR A 241 -16.88 -11.26 -0.29
C TYR A 241 -18.33 -11.47 -0.79
N PRO A 242 -19.23 -12.03 0.04
CA PRO A 242 -18.99 -12.53 1.40
C PRO A 242 -18.13 -13.80 1.43
N ARG A 243 -17.29 -13.96 2.46
CA ARG A 243 -16.57 -15.22 2.72
C ARG A 243 -17.55 -16.30 3.21
N PRO A 244 -17.27 -17.60 3.04
CA PRO A 244 -18.06 -18.63 3.70
C PRO A 244 -17.88 -18.56 5.22
N PHE A 245 -18.90 -19.02 5.96
CA PHE A 245 -18.72 -19.31 7.38
C PHE A 245 -17.80 -20.51 7.55
N ASN A 246 -17.10 -20.54 8.68
CA ASN A 246 -16.18 -21.61 9.02
C ASN A 246 -15.99 -21.67 10.53
N GLU A 247 -16.21 -22.83 11.14
CA GLU A 247 -16.10 -23.01 12.59
C GLU A 247 -14.65 -22.96 13.10
N ASN A 248 -13.69 -23.39 12.27
CA ASN A 248 -12.28 -23.44 12.64
C ASN A 248 -11.42 -22.90 11.50
N THR A 249 -10.29 -22.26 11.81
CA THR A 249 -9.36 -21.83 10.76
C THR A 249 -8.79 -23.05 10.03
N ILE A 250 -8.80 -23.04 8.71
CA ILE A 250 -8.26 -24.10 7.87
C ILE A 250 -7.03 -23.58 7.13
N GLN A 251 -5.93 -24.33 7.21
CA GLN A 251 -4.71 -24.01 6.49
C GLN A 251 -4.92 -24.24 4.99
N GLY A 252 -4.69 -23.20 4.19
CA GLY A 252 -4.76 -23.29 2.74
C GLY A 252 -3.52 -23.93 2.15
N LYS A 253 -3.67 -24.91 1.25
CA LYS A 253 -2.55 -25.47 0.48
C LYS A 253 -2.13 -24.44 -0.59
N ASP A 254 -1.00 -23.78 -0.36
CA ASP A 254 -0.45 -22.70 -1.22
C ASP A 254 -1.38 -21.49 -1.43
N SER A 255 -2.31 -21.25 -0.50
CA SER A 255 -3.22 -20.09 -0.49
C SER A 255 -3.28 -19.45 0.90
N TYR A 256 -3.87 -18.25 0.96
CA TYR A 256 -4.27 -17.67 2.24
C TYR A 256 -5.14 -18.66 3.05
N PRO A 257 -5.02 -18.71 4.38
CA PRO A 257 -5.89 -19.53 5.21
C PRO A 257 -7.37 -19.14 5.05
N VAL A 258 -8.24 -20.11 5.28
CA VAL A 258 -9.66 -19.85 5.47
C VAL A 258 -9.89 -19.63 6.96
N TYR A 259 -9.88 -18.36 7.38
CA TYR A 259 -10.06 -17.98 8.77
C TYR A 259 -11.41 -18.41 9.33
N ARG A 260 -11.42 -18.73 10.63
CA ARG A 260 -12.63 -18.93 11.42
C ARG A 260 -13.55 -17.71 11.30
N ARG A 261 -14.81 -17.99 10.96
CA ARG A 261 -15.94 -17.07 10.83
C ARG A 261 -17.18 -17.84 11.27
N ARG A 262 -17.46 -17.87 12.57
CA ARG A 262 -18.61 -18.64 13.09
C ARG A 262 -19.92 -17.98 12.71
N ASP A 263 -20.95 -18.79 12.52
CA ASP A 263 -22.33 -18.30 12.40
C ASP A 263 -22.94 -18.16 13.79
N ASP A 264 -22.45 -17.17 14.54
CA ASP A 264 -22.84 -16.91 15.93
C ASP A 264 -24.03 -15.93 16.03
N GLY A 265 -24.70 -15.66 14.92
CA GLY A 265 -25.82 -14.71 14.82
C GLY A 265 -25.43 -13.24 15.00
N ARG A 266 -24.14 -12.90 15.20
CA ARG A 266 -23.72 -11.50 15.35
C ARG A 266 -23.78 -10.75 14.03
N ARG A 267 -24.38 -9.56 14.06
CA ARG A 267 -24.53 -8.69 12.88
C ARG A 267 -24.33 -7.22 13.23
N ALA A 268 -23.78 -6.47 12.29
CA ALA A 268 -23.56 -5.04 12.40
C ALA A 268 -24.17 -4.30 11.20
N LYS A 269 -24.72 -3.10 11.43
CA LYS A 269 -25.24 -2.24 10.36
C LYS A 269 -24.09 -1.46 9.73
N VAL A 270 -23.77 -1.76 8.47
CA VAL A 270 -22.70 -1.11 7.70
C VAL A 270 -23.30 -0.56 6.42
N ARG A 271 -23.19 0.76 6.20
CA ARG A 271 -23.75 1.46 5.02
C ARG A 271 -25.21 1.07 4.71
N GLY A 272 -26.03 0.97 5.76
CA GLY A 272 -27.46 0.66 5.66
C GLY A 272 -27.81 -0.83 5.51
N LYS A 273 -26.82 -1.74 5.44
CA LYS A 273 -27.04 -3.19 5.34
C LYS A 273 -26.57 -3.92 6.60
N MET A 274 -27.24 -5.01 6.96
CA MET A 274 -26.83 -5.87 8.08
C MET A 274 -25.81 -6.89 7.58
N LEU A 275 -24.59 -6.81 8.09
CA LEU A 275 -23.47 -7.68 7.72
C LEU A 275 -23.03 -8.51 8.93
N ASP A 276 -22.66 -9.76 8.69
CA ASP A 276 -22.19 -10.73 9.70
C ASP A 276 -20.69 -11.01 9.54
N ASN A 277 -20.18 -12.03 10.25
CA ASN A 277 -18.76 -12.42 10.27
C ASN A 277 -18.19 -12.72 8.87
N ARG A 278 -19.02 -13.00 7.86
CA ARG A 278 -18.56 -13.23 6.47
C ARG A 278 -17.95 -12.01 5.81
N TRP A 279 -18.20 -10.82 6.37
CA TRP A 279 -17.79 -9.52 5.82
C TRP A 279 -16.58 -8.91 6.53
N VAL A 280 -16.13 -9.51 7.62
CA VAL A 280 -15.01 -8.98 8.42
C VAL A 280 -13.68 -9.22 7.70
N VAL A 281 -12.87 -8.19 7.52
CA VAL A 281 -11.51 -8.27 7.00
C VAL A 281 -10.60 -8.78 8.13
N PRO A 282 -9.73 -9.78 7.90
CA PRO A 282 -8.84 -10.31 8.95
C PRO A 282 -7.97 -9.22 9.59
N TYR A 283 -7.96 -9.15 10.91
CA TYR A 283 -7.30 -8.08 11.64
C TYR A 283 -6.63 -8.61 12.92
N ASN A 284 -5.61 -7.89 13.38
CA ASN A 284 -5.06 -8.09 14.72
C ASN A 284 -5.74 -7.12 15.71
N PRO A 285 -6.42 -7.61 16.76
CA PRO A 285 -7.15 -6.74 17.71
C PRO A 285 -6.29 -5.68 18.39
N TYR A 286 -5.04 -6.00 18.73
CA TYR A 286 -4.12 -5.08 19.40
C TYR A 286 -3.72 -3.93 18.47
N LEU A 287 -3.25 -4.25 17.26
CA LEU A 287 -2.85 -3.26 16.27
C LEU A 287 -4.02 -2.37 15.83
N LEU A 288 -5.22 -2.95 15.65
CA LEU A 288 -6.42 -2.18 15.33
C LEU A 288 -6.74 -1.14 16.42
N ARG A 289 -6.68 -1.52 17.70
CA ARG A 289 -6.91 -0.59 18.82
C ARG A 289 -5.83 0.49 18.90
N MET A 290 -4.57 0.10 18.72
CA MET A 290 -3.44 1.02 18.81
C MET A 290 -3.48 2.11 17.74
N PHE A 291 -3.87 1.77 16.51
CA PHE A 291 -3.81 2.71 15.38
C PHE A 291 -5.16 3.26 14.94
N ASN A 292 -6.29 2.71 15.38
CA ASN A 292 -7.63 3.18 15.03
C ASN A 292 -7.79 3.47 13.51
N CYS A 293 -7.35 2.54 12.68
CA CYS A 293 -7.40 2.62 11.22
C CYS A 293 -7.61 1.24 10.62
N HIS A 294 -7.84 1.17 9.30
CA HIS A 294 -7.99 -0.12 8.63
C HIS A 294 -6.63 -0.85 8.59
N ILE A 295 -6.53 -1.93 9.35
CA ILE A 295 -5.36 -2.83 9.39
C ILE A 295 -5.77 -4.25 9.00
N ASN A 296 -5.30 -4.71 7.85
CA ASN A 296 -5.48 -6.10 7.43
C ASN A 296 -4.23 -6.90 7.80
N VAL A 297 -4.39 -8.04 8.46
CA VAL A 297 -3.29 -8.96 8.79
C VAL A 297 -3.64 -10.35 8.29
N GLU A 298 -2.79 -10.89 7.44
CA GLU A 298 -3.00 -12.16 6.75
C GLU A 298 -1.75 -13.04 6.92
N VAL A 299 -1.93 -14.34 7.12
CA VAL A 299 -0.82 -15.30 7.08
C VAL A 299 -0.50 -15.58 5.62
N CYS A 300 0.76 -15.38 5.27
CA CYS A 300 1.30 -15.61 3.94
C CYS A 300 2.02 -16.94 3.94
N SER A 301 1.45 -17.98 3.33
CA SER A 301 2.09 -19.30 3.25
C SER A 301 2.67 -19.61 1.87
N SER A 302 2.36 -18.81 0.82
CA SER A 302 2.67 -19.18 -0.56
C SER A 302 3.44 -18.12 -1.37
N ILE A 303 4.26 -18.60 -2.30
CA ILE A 303 5.00 -17.77 -3.27
C ILE A 303 4.05 -16.95 -4.17
N LYS A 304 2.79 -17.38 -4.33
CA LYS A 304 1.78 -16.60 -5.07
C LYS A 304 1.43 -15.29 -4.34
N ALA A 305 1.34 -15.30 -3.01
CA ALA A 305 1.18 -14.08 -2.23
C ALA A 305 2.41 -13.16 -2.41
N VAL A 306 3.62 -13.73 -2.46
CA VAL A 306 4.85 -12.99 -2.77
C VAL A 306 4.78 -12.30 -4.15
N LYS A 307 4.41 -13.03 -5.22
CA LYS A 307 4.21 -12.43 -6.56
C LYS A 307 3.09 -11.38 -6.58
N TYR A 308 1.99 -11.63 -5.88
CA TYR A 308 0.88 -10.70 -5.76
C TYR A 308 1.30 -9.42 -5.05
N ILE A 309 2.17 -9.49 -4.04
CA ILE A 309 2.62 -8.33 -3.29
C ILE A 309 3.72 -7.58 -4.05
N TYR A 310 4.58 -8.29 -4.80
CA TYR A 310 5.50 -7.66 -5.75
C TYR A 310 4.80 -6.86 -6.84
N LYS A 311 3.59 -7.27 -7.27
CA LYS A 311 2.77 -6.43 -8.14
C LYS A 311 2.46 -5.06 -7.52
N TYR A 312 2.26 -4.95 -6.21
CA TYR A 312 1.98 -3.69 -5.51
C TYR A 312 3.25 -2.94 -5.11
N ILE A 313 4.33 -3.66 -4.76
CA ILE A 313 5.65 -3.06 -4.49
C ILE A 313 6.22 -2.40 -5.74
N TYR A 314 6.00 -2.99 -6.93
CA TYR A 314 6.54 -2.50 -8.20
C TYR A 314 5.49 -1.95 -9.16
N LYS A 315 4.28 -1.66 -8.68
CA LYS A 315 3.31 -0.93 -9.49
C LYS A 315 3.89 0.47 -9.71
N GLY A 316 4.49 0.68 -10.89
CA GLY A 316 4.91 2.01 -11.31
C GLY A 316 3.72 2.96 -11.33
N HIS A 317 3.99 4.25 -11.34
CA HIS A 317 2.96 5.26 -11.55
C HIS A 317 2.15 4.96 -12.82
N ASP A 318 0.87 5.35 -12.84
CA ASP A 318 0.05 5.27 -14.05
C ASP A 318 0.82 5.94 -15.20
N LYS A 319 1.11 5.18 -16.25
CA LYS A 319 1.85 5.68 -17.43
C LYS A 319 0.84 6.07 -18.49
N ALA A 320 0.97 7.27 -19.04
CA ALA A 320 0.31 7.65 -20.28
C ALA A 320 1.34 7.53 -21.41
N SER A 321 0.99 6.83 -22.48
CA SER A 321 1.74 6.82 -23.73
C SER A 321 1.05 7.79 -24.69
N PHE A 322 1.79 8.69 -25.30
CA PHE A 322 1.30 9.57 -26.35
C PHE A 322 2.27 9.49 -27.54
N SER A 323 1.73 9.37 -28.74
CA SER A 323 2.44 9.64 -29.99
C SER A 323 2.10 11.06 -30.42
N ILE A 324 3.10 11.79 -30.90
CA ILE A 324 2.88 13.04 -31.64
C ILE A 324 3.21 12.67 -33.07
N ASP A 325 2.17 12.49 -33.88
CA ASP A 325 2.34 12.33 -35.31
C ASP A 325 2.72 13.70 -35.90
N GLN A 326 3.64 13.72 -36.86
CA GLN A 326 3.89 14.94 -37.62
C GLN A 326 2.60 15.26 -38.38
N LEU A 327 2.21 16.54 -38.38
CA LEU A 327 1.19 17.02 -39.29
C LEU A 327 1.59 16.59 -40.70
N ASP A 328 0.67 15.92 -41.39
CA ASP A 328 0.80 15.67 -42.81
C ASP A 328 1.14 16.99 -43.51
N ALA A 329 1.99 16.93 -44.53
CA ALA A 329 2.43 18.09 -45.28
C ALA A 329 1.27 18.87 -45.95
N ASP A 330 0.04 18.37 -45.84
CA ASP A 330 -1.21 18.92 -46.37
C ASP A 330 -2.12 19.44 -45.23
N GLY A 331 -1.54 20.22 -44.32
CA GLY A 331 -2.17 20.75 -43.10
C GLY A 331 -3.68 21.01 -43.16
N ASN A 332 -4.42 20.18 -42.43
CA ASN A 332 -5.65 20.57 -41.75
C ASN A 332 -5.58 20.16 -40.28
#